data_AF-A0A7W2Y487-F1
#
_entry.id   AF-A0A7W2Y487-F1
#
_cell.length_a   1.000
_cell.length_b   1.000
_cell.length_c   1.000
_cell.angle_alpha   90.00
_cell.angle_beta   90.00
_cell.angle_gamma   90.00
#
_symmetry.space_group_name_H-M   'P 1'
#
loop_
_entity.id
_entity.type
_entity.pdbx_description
1 polymer ?
#
loop_
_entity_poly.entity_id
_entity_poly.type
_entity_poly.pdbx_seq_one_letter_code
_entity_poly.pdbx_strand_id
1 'polypeptide(L)' 'MSLDNNAELIAAINQVMPFGKYSGRKLLQLPEPYLVWFHAKGFPEGKLGQQLALIYEVKLNGLEDMLRPLLRS' A
#
# COMPACT_ATOMS: atom_id res chain seq x y z
N MET A 1 -19.56 5.97 7.64
CA MET A 1 -18.30 5.20 7.57
C MET A 1 -18.69 3.79 7.17
N SER A 2 -18.78 3.55 5.85
CA SER A 2 -19.43 2.37 5.26
C SER A 2 -18.50 1.16 5.25
N LEU A 3 -19.11 -0.02 5.15
CA LEU A 3 -18.47 -1.35 5.10
C LEU A 3 -17.47 -1.54 3.93
N ASP A 4 -17.37 -0.57 3.02
CA ASP A 4 -16.56 -0.57 1.80
C ASP A 4 -15.04 -0.45 2.08
N ASN A 5 -14.65 0.18 3.20
CA ASN A 5 -13.24 0.43 3.54
C ASN A 5 -12.40 -0.86 3.63
N ASN A 6 -13.01 -1.97 4.05
CA ASN A 6 -12.29 -3.23 4.21
C ASN A 6 -11.89 -3.85 2.86
N ALA A 7 -12.74 -3.73 1.83
CA ALA A 7 -12.46 -4.28 0.51
C ALA A 7 -11.36 -3.48 -0.19
N GLU A 8 -11.37 -2.15 -0.06
CA GLU A 8 -10.35 -1.28 -0.62
C GLU A 8 -8.99 -1.48 0.04
N LEU A 9 -8.96 -1.63 1.37
CA LEU A 9 -7.73 -1.98 2.09
C LEU A 9 -7.19 -3.34 1.64
N ILE A 10 -8.04 -4.37 1.55
CA ILE A 10 -7.62 -5.70 1.08
C ILE A 10 -7.11 -5.65 -0.36
N ALA A 11 -7.72 -4.83 -1.21
CA ALA A 11 -7.25 -4.60 -2.57
C ALA A 11 -5.89 -3.88 -2.59
N ALA A 12 -5.70 -2.85 -1.76
CA ALA A 12 -4.44 -2.12 -1.65
C ALA A 12 -3.29 -3.02 -1.17
N ILE A 13 -3.47 -3.77 -0.08
CA ILE A 13 -2.41 -4.65 0.46
C ILE A 13 -1.95 -5.71 -0.54
N ASN A 14 -2.87 -6.19 -1.40
CA ASN A 14 -2.62 -7.25 -2.37
C ASN A 14 -2.31 -6.75 -3.78
N GLN A 15 -2.47 -5.44 -4.04
CA GLN A 15 -2.12 -4.83 -5.30
C GLN A 15 -0.64 -5.06 -5.58
N VAL A 16 -0.32 -5.51 -6.80
CA VAL A 16 1.06 -5.68 -7.25
C VAL A 16 1.56 -4.34 -7.78
N MET A 17 2.75 -3.96 -7.34
CA MET A 17 3.46 -2.78 -7.82
C MET A 17 3.82 -2.98 -9.31
N PRO A 18 3.33 -2.12 -10.23
CA PRO A 18 3.49 -2.34 -11.66
C PRO A 18 4.84 -1.85 -12.22
N PHE A 19 5.60 -1.05 -11.46
CA PHE A 19 6.85 -0.45 -11.94
C PHE A 19 7.83 -0.14 -10.81
N GLY A 20 9.02 0.36 -11.19
CA GLY A 20 10.05 0.81 -10.25
C GLY A 20 10.86 -0.34 -9.64
N LYS A 21 11.69 0.00 -8.65
CA LYS A 21 12.64 -0.92 -8.00
C LYS A 21 11.98 -2.17 -7.40
N TYR A 22 10.72 -2.04 -6.96
CA TYR A 22 9.97 -3.11 -6.30
C TYR A 22 8.80 -3.63 -7.15
N SER A 23 8.89 -3.47 -8.48
CA SER A 23 7.92 -4.06 -9.40
C SER A 23 7.75 -5.57 -9.13
N GLY A 24 6.51 -6.05 -9.24
CA GLY A 24 6.15 -7.44 -8.95
C GLY A 24 5.92 -7.76 -7.47
N ARG A 25 6.19 -6.83 -6.55
CA ARG A 25 5.87 -6.99 -5.12
C ARG A 25 4.49 -6.44 -4.78
N LYS A 26 3.86 -7.00 -3.75
CA LYS A 26 2.61 -6.44 -3.21
C LYS A 26 2.87 -5.12 -2.49
N LEU A 27 1.91 -4.20 -2.50
CA LEU A 27 2.12 -2.87 -1.91
C LEU A 27 2.48 -2.95 -0.41
N LEU A 28 1.83 -3.83 0.36
CA LEU A 28 2.16 -4.02 1.79
C LEU A 28 3.62 -4.46 2.00
N GLN A 29 4.23 -5.14 1.02
CA GLN A 29 5.62 -5.61 1.08
C GLN A 29 6.64 -4.54 0.66
N LEU A 30 6.19 -3.36 0.23
CA LEU A 30 7.09 -2.26 -0.10
C LEU A 30 7.77 -1.76 1.17
N PRO A 31 9.08 -1.47 1.15
CA PRO A 31 9.76 -0.90 2.31
C PRO A 31 9.21 0.49 2.64
N GLU A 32 9.09 0.82 3.93
CA GLU A 32 8.62 2.13 4.38
C GLU A 32 9.42 3.31 3.77
N PRO A 33 10.77 3.27 3.67
CA PRO A 33 11.52 4.35 3.03
C PRO A 33 11.12 4.62 1.59
N TYR A 34 10.63 3.60 0.88
CA TYR A 34 10.15 3.74 -0.49
C TYR A 34 8.83 4.51 -0.56
N LEU A 35 7.94 4.27 0.39
CA LEU A 35 6.68 5.00 0.51
C LEU A 35 6.89 6.43 1.02
N VAL A 36 7.82 6.64 1.95
CA VAL A 36 8.24 7.98 2.40
C VAL A 36 8.77 8.80 1.22
N TRP A 37 9.57 8.20 0.34
CA TRP A 37 10.05 8.86 -0.87
C TRP A 37 8.90 9.29 -1.78
N PHE A 38 7.90 8.43 -2.01
CA PHE A 38 6.70 8.79 -2.77
C PHE A 38 5.88 9.87 -2.06
N HIS A 39 5.71 9.81 -0.74
CA HIS A 39 5.01 10.83 0.03
C HIS A 39 5.68 12.22 -0.13
N ALA A 40 7.02 12.26 -0.16
CA ALA A 40 7.77 13.49 -0.38
C ALA A 40 7.73 14.01 -1.83
N LYS A 41 7.64 13.11 -2.83
CA LYS A 41 7.65 13.47 -4.26
C LYS A 41 6.25 13.63 -4.88
N GLY A 42 5.24 13.09 -4.23
CA GLY A 42 3.90 12.87 -4.78
C GLY A 42 3.68 11.42 -5.19
N PHE A 43 2.53 10.87 -4.81
CA PHE A 43 2.06 9.58 -5.32
C PHE A 43 1.60 9.71 -6.78
N PRO A 44 1.68 8.64 -7.58
CA PRO A 44 1.14 8.64 -8.94
C PRO A 44 -0.37 8.93 -8.92
N GLU A 45 -0.91 9.53 -9.98
CA GLU A 45 -2.34 9.81 -10.03
C GLU A 45 -3.19 8.53 -10.15
N GLY A 46 -4.46 8.64 -9.75
CA GLY A 46 -5.45 7.57 -9.85
C GLY A 46 -5.32 6.52 -8.74
N LYS A 47 -5.91 5.34 -9.01
CA LYS A 47 -6.13 4.30 -8.00
C LYS A 47 -4.84 3.81 -7.34
N LEU A 48 -3.76 3.65 -8.09
CA LEU A 48 -2.49 3.18 -7.55
C LEU A 48 -1.92 4.14 -6.51
N GLY A 49 -2.00 5.46 -6.76
CA GLY A 49 -1.52 6.45 -5.80
C GLY A 49 -2.33 6.47 -4.52
N GLN A 50 -3.65 6.36 -4.63
CA GLN A 50 -4.55 6.24 -3.47
C GLN A 50 -4.20 5.00 -2.63
N GLN A 51 -3.93 3.86 -3.29
CA GLN A 51 -3.51 2.65 -2.60
C GLN A 51 -2.12 2.78 -1.96
N LEU A 52 -1.16 3.42 -2.63
CA LEU A 52 0.17 3.69 -2.07
C LEU A 52 0.10 4.63 -0.84
N ALA A 53 -0.74 5.66 -0.90
CA ALA A 53 -0.98 6.57 0.22
C ALA A 53 -1.59 5.82 1.41
N LEU A 54 -2.57 4.95 1.16
CA LEU A 54 -3.17 4.11 2.20
C LEU A 54 -2.13 3.18 2.86
N ILE A 55 -1.27 2.53 2.06
CA ILE A 55 -0.22 1.65 2.60
C ILE A 55 0.85 2.46 3.35
N TYR A 56 1.13 3.68 2.92
CA TYR A 56 2.00 4.59 3.66
C TYR A 56 1.43 4.88 5.05
N GLU A 57 0.15 5.24 5.17
CA GLU A 57 -0.51 5.48 6.46
C GLU A 57 -0.51 4.23 7.34
N VAL A 58 -0.77 3.05 6.77
CA VAL A 58 -0.69 1.76 7.48
C VAL A 58 0.69 1.58 8.13
N LYS A 59 1.77 1.83 7.38
CA LYS A 59 3.14 1.66 7.90
C LYS A 59 3.51 2.73 8.91
N LEU A 60 3.13 3.99 8.64
CA LEU A 60 3.36 5.10 9.55
C LEU A 60 2.74 4.86 10.94
N ASN A 61 1.58 4.17 10.99
CA ASN A 61 0.90 3.79 12.22
C ASN A 61 1.32 2.42 12.79
N GLY A 62 2.29 1.72 12.19
CA GLY A 62 2.76 0.42 12.66
C GLY A 62 1.76 -0.73 12.48
N LEU A 63 0.76 -0.58 11.60
CA LEU A 63 -0.30 -1.59 11.40
C LEU A 63 0.09 -2.71 10.42
N GLU A 64 1.30 -2.68 9.86
CA GLU A 64 1.74 -3.64 8.84
C GLU A 64 1.61 -5.08 9.32
N ASP A 65 2.11 -5.40 10.51
CA ASP A 65 2.14 -6.78 11.02
C ASP A 65 0.74 -7.35 11.24
N MET A 66 -0.22 -6.49 11.60
CA MET A 66 -1.63 -6.88 11.71
C MET A 66 -2.25 -7.23 10.35
N LEU A 67 -1.79 -6.59 9.28
CA LEU A 67 -2.33 -6.80 7.92
C LEU A 67 -1.59 -7.89 7.14
N ARG A 68 -0.37 -8.28 7.54
CA ARG A 68 0.40 -9.36 6.89
C ARG A 68 -0.41 -10.66 6.68
N PRO A 69 -1.24 -11.14 7.63
CA PRO A 69 -2.03 -12.36 7.44
C PRO A 69 -3.07 -12.28 6.31
N LEU A 70 -3.41 -11.06 5.84
CA LEU A 70 -4.38 -10.85 4.77
C LEU A 70 -3.74 -10.86 3.36
N LEU A 71 -2.42 -11.07 3.28
CA LEU A 71 -1.73 -11.31 2.02
C LEU A 71 -2.18 -12.64 1.43
N ARG A 72 -2.67 -12.60 0.20
CA ARG A 72 -3.02 -13.79 -0.58
C ARG A 72 -1.75 -14.47 -1.11
N SER A 73 -1.74 -15.78 -1.26
CA SER A 73 -0.66 -16.50 -1.98
C SER A 73 -0.74 -16.24 -3.47
#